data_AF-A0A952DC26-F1
#
_entry.id   AF-A0A952DC26-F1
#
_cell.length_a   1.000
_cell.length_b   1.000
_cell.length_c   1.000
_cell.angle_alpha   90.00
_cell.angle_beta   90.00
_cell.angle_gamma   90.00
#
_symmetry.space_group_name_H-M   'P 1'
#
loop_
_entity.id
_entity.type
_entity.pdbx_description
1 polymer ?
#
loop_
_entity_poly.entity_id
_entity_poly.type
_entity_poly.pdbx_seq_one_letter_code
_entity_poly.pdbx_strand_id
1 'polypeptide(L)'
;LTRQTPAGLTEEQAHDRCANCHTTDACATCHKGMPSRALAFDHGRRTGFTLNRFHARLACKQCHKSPGAYARLNTDCESCHTGWQKTFDHARTGLALDEQHREIECASCHEDKTFRAKPVCASCHDDKAWPAQKPGKVVGRDGAKKAP
;
A
#
# COMPACT_ATOMS: atom_id res chain seq x y z
N LEU A 1 16.41 -8.06 36.89
CA LEU A 1 17.50 -7.71 35.94
C LEU A 1 16.91 -7.70 34.53
N THR A 2 16.36 -6.58 34.07
CA THR A 2 15.81 -6.43 32.72
C THR A 2 16.95 -6.41 31.71
N ARG A 3 16.99 -7.42 30.82
CA ARG A 3 18.02 -7.57 29.79
C ARG A 3 17.79 -6.51 28.71
N GLN A 4 18.58 -5.44 28.74
CA GLN A 4 18.53 -4.38 27.73
C GLN A 4 19.23 -4.82 26.45
N THR A 5 18.66 -4.49 25.29
CA THR A 5 19.31 -4.64 23.99
C THR A 5 20.23 -3.44 23.71
N PRO A 6 21.23 -3.53 22.80
CA PRO A 6 22.22 -2.45 22.63
C PRO A 6 21.71 -1.15 22.01
N ALA A 7 20.41 -1.05 21.73
CA ALA A 7 19.75 0.21 21.41
C ALA A 7 19.13 0.90 22.65
N GLY A 8 19.34 0.37 23.85
CA GLY A 8 18.76 0.90 25.09
C GLY A 8 17.26 0.60 25.27
N LEU A 9 16.65 -0.13 24.34
CA LEU A 9 15.25 -0.56 24.43
C LEU A 9 15.14 -1.84 25.26
N THR A 10 14.08 -1.91 26.08
CA THR A 10 13.66 -3.15 26.71
C THR A 10 13.18 -4.16 25.66
N GLU A 11 13.15 -5.45 26.02
CA GLU A 11 12.62 -6.50 25.14
C GLU A 11 11.18 -6.24 24.72
N GLU A 12 10.36 -5.69 25.63
CA GLU A 12 8.98 -5.27 25.39
C GLU A 12 8.92 -4.16 24.32
N GLN A 13 9.70 -3.08 24.50
CA GLN A 13 9.77 -1.96 23.56
C GLN A 13 10.27 -2.35 22.17
N ALA A 14 11.14 -3.36 22.09
CA ALA A 14 11.62 -3.89 20.81
C ALA A 14 10.51 -4.60 20.02
N HIS A 15 9.48 -5.11 20.70
CA HIS A 15 8.39 -5.88 20.09
C HIS A 15 7.05 -5.13 20.06
N ASP A 16 6.89 -3.96 20.67
CA ASP A 16 5.61 -3.21 20.72
C ASP A 16 4.88 -3.17 19.37
N ARG A 17 5.58 -2.88 18.27
CA ARG A 17 4.97 -2.80 16.93
C ARG A 17 4.48 -4.15 16.40
N CYS A 18 5.08 -5.25 16.84
CA CYS A 18 4.76 -6.61 16.42
C CYS A 18 3.74 -7.25 17.39
N ALA A 19 3.98 -7.15 18.70
CA ALA A 19 3.17 -7.74 19.76
C ALA A 19 1.74 -7.19 19.81
N ASN A 20 1.54 -5.95 19.34
CA ASN A 20 0.22 -5.36 19.20
C ASN A 20 -0.69 -6.06 18.16
N CYS A 21 -0.12 -6.87 17.26
CA CYS A 21 -0.87 -7.70 16.30
C CYS A 21 -0.64 -9.20 16.52
N HIS A 22 0.51 -9.57 17.08
CA HIS A 22 1.00 -10.95 17.20
C HIS A 22 1.11 -11.32 18.67
N THR A 23 -0.04 -11.57 19.31
CA THR A 23 -0.13 -11.83 20.76
C THR A 23 0.17 -13.27 21.15
N THR A 24 0.20 -14.20 20.19
CA THR A 24 0.35 -15.64 20.43
C THR A 24 1.46 -16.31 19.59
N ASP A 25 2.21 -15.53 18.81
CA ASP A 25 3.23 -16.08 17.92
C ASP A 25 4.45 -16.60 18.70
N ALA A 26 4.93 -17.78 18.33
CA ALA A 26 6.17 -18.32 18.89
C ALA A 26 7.40 -17.47 18.48
N CYS A 27 8.36 -17.29 19.39
CA CYS A 27 9.56 -16.47 19.17
C CYS A 27 10.35 -16.90 17.91
N ALA A 28 10.40 -18.22 17.65
CA ALA A 28 11.09 -18.79 16.50
C ALA A 28 10.45 -18.40 15.15
N THR A 29 9.17 -18.03 15.10
CA THR A 29 8.50 -17.57 13.88
C THR A 29 9.21 -16.34 13.28
N CYS A 30 9.81 -15.50 14.12
CA CYS A 30 10.50 -14.29 13.69
C CYS A 30 12.03 -14.38 13.84
N HIS A 31 12.55 -15.20 14.76
CA HIS A 31 13.99 -15.28 15.06
C HIS A 31 14.70 -16.53 14.51
N LYS A 32 14.05 -17.35 13.67
CA LYS A 32 14.68 -18.56 13.09
C LYS A 32 15.91 -18.20 12.24
N GLY A 33 17.09 -18.39 12.83
CA GLY A 33 18.39 -18.24 12.14
C GLY A 33 18.92 -16.81 12.02
N MET A 34 18.40 -15.82 12.76
CA MET A 34 18.87 -14.43 12.69
C MET A 34 19.08 -13.79 14.09
N PRO A 35 20.09 -12.92 14.26
CA PRO A 35 20.24 -12.12 15.46
C PRO A 35 19.09 -11.11 15.58
N SER A 36 18.58 -10.93 16.80
CA SER A 36 17.37 -10.18 17.15
C SER A 36 17.32 -8.69 16.73
N ARG A 37 18.45 -8.11 16.29
CA ARG A 37 18.57 -6.68 15.96
C ARG A 37 18.12 -6.32 14.54
N ALA A 38 17.73 -7.30 13.71
CA ALA A 38 17.58 -7.12 12.27
C ALA A 38 16.12 -6.99 11.77
N LEU A 39 15.11 -7.27 12.59
CA LEU A 39 13.72 -7.20 12.11
C LEU A 39 13.16 -5.77 12.17
N ALA A 40 13.32 -5.03 11.07
CA ALA A 40 12.43 -3.91 10.80
C ALA A 40 11.02 -4.46 10.48
N PHE A 41 9.99 -3.85 11.07
CA PHE A 41 8.61 -4.17 10.70
C PHE A 41 8.35 -3.77 9.25
N ASP A 42 8.05 -4.76 8.40
CA ASP A 42 7.63 -4.57 7.01
C ASP A 42 6.12 -4.81 6.91
N HIS A 43 5.36 -3.72 6.76
CA HIS A 43 3.90 -3.76 6.69
C HIS A 43 3.41 -4.64 5.52
N GLY A 44 4.10 -4.61 4.38
CA GLY A 44 3.72 -5.37 3.19
C GLY A 44 3.90 -6.87 3.39
N ARG A 45 5.04 -7.29 3.93
CA ARG A 45 5.32 -8.70 4.21
C ARG A 45 4.43 -9.28 5.30
N ARG A 46 4.09 -8.49 6.32
CA ARG A 46 3.31 -8.97 7.47
C ARG A 46 1.81 -8.97 7.24
N THR A 47 1.28 -8.02 6.46
CA THR A 47 -0.18 -7.83 6.30
C THR A 47 -0.67 -8.13 4.88
N GLY A 48 0.24 -8.24 3.91
CA GLY A 48 -0.08 -8.27 2.48
C GLY A 48 -0.39 -6.89 1.89
N PHE A 49 -0.51 -5.84 2.72
CA PHE A 49 -0.76 -4.47 2.28
C PHE A 49 0.54 -3.66 2.31
N THR A 50 1.16 -3.45 1.15
CA THR A 50 2.39 -2.65 1.08
C THR A 50 2.07 -1.17 1.09
N LEU A 51 2.61 -0.43 2.08
CA LEU A 51 2.52 1.03 2.10
C LEU A 51 3.39 1.61 0.98
N ASN A 52 2.75 2.10 -0.08
CA ASN A 52 3.46 2.76 -1.18
C ASN A 52 4.13 4.07 -0.71
N ARG A 53 4.96 4.69 -1.54
CA ARG A 53 5.71 5.90 -1.16
C ARG A 53 4.87 7.05 -0.57
N PHE A 54 3.59 7.13 -0.93
CA PHE A 54 2.67 8.16 -0.44
C PHE A 54 2.13 7.84 0.96
N HIS A 55 1.97 6.56 1.29
CA HIS A 55 1.47 6.10 2.59
C HIS A 55 2.59 5.66 3.55
N ALA A 56 3.81 5.43 3.04
CA ALA A 56 4.95 4.91 3.80
C ALA A 56 5.41 5.81 4.94
N ARG A 57 5.09 7.11 4.90
CA ARG A 57 5.43 8.09 5.94
C ARG A 57 4.28 8.39 6.90
N LEU A 58 3.12 7.78 6.71
CA LEU A 58 1.99 7.98 7.63
C LEU A 58 2.32 7.38 9.00
N ALA A 59 1.98 8.11 10.05
CA ALA A 59 2.00 7.56 11.39
C ALA A 59 0.94 6.46 11.52
N CYS A 60 1.21 5.39 12.28
CA CYS A 60 0.32 4.23 12.41
C CYS A 60 -1.12 4.64 12.75
N LYS A 61 -1.27 5.64 13.63
CA LYS A 61 -2.56 6.18 14.09
C LYS A 61 -3.43 6.84 13.02
N GLN A 62 -2.85 7.18 11.86
CA GLN A 62 -3.60 7.78 10.75
C GLN A 62 -4.58 6.77 10.13
N CYS A 63 -4.22 5.49 10.16
CA CYS A 63 -5.10 4.40 9.73
C CYS A 63 -5.67 3.65 10.95
N HIS A 64 -4.83 3.31 11.94
CA HIS A 64 -5.22 2.61 13.16
C HIS A 64 -5.65 3.59 14.25
N LYS A 65 -6.88 4.09 14.12
CA LYS A 65 -7.43 5.14 15.00
C LYS A 65 -7.60 4.70 16.46
N SER A 66 -7.78 3.40 16.70
CA SER A 66 -7.91 2.83 18.03
C SER A 66 -6.54 2.52 18.63
N PRO A 67 -6.12 3.19 19.72
CA PRO A 67 -4.83 2.93 20.34
C PRO A 67 -4.68 1.47 20.77
N GLY A 68 -3.54 0.85 20.45
CA GLY A 68 -3.25 -0.55 20.81
C GLY A 68 -4.05 -1.60 20.03
N ALA A 69 -5.00 -1.20 19.18
CA ALA A 69 -5.82 -2.12 18.39
C ALA A 69 -5.50 -1.98 16.90
N TYR A 70 -4.84 -3.00 16.35
CA TYR A 70 -4.43 -3.06 14.95
C TYR A 70 -5.29 -4.06 14.19
N ALA A 71 -6.60 -3.83 14.21
CA ALA A 71 -7.55 -4.61 13.45
C ALA A 71 -7.33 -4.45 11.95
N ARG A 72 -7.75 -5.48 11.18
CA ARG A 72 -7.76 -5.41 9.72
C ARG A 72 -8.71 -4.30 9.28
N LEU A 73 -8.20 -3.35 8.50
CA LEU A 73 -8.99 -2.25 7.93
C LEU A 73 -9.48 -2.63 6.53
N ASN A 74 -10.58 -2.02 6.09
CA ASN A 74 -10.87 -1.97 4.66
C ASN A 74 -9.72 -1.22 3.97
N THR A 75 -9.23 -1.75 2.86
CA THR A 75 -8.10 -1.20 2.11
C THR A 75 -8.52 -0.56 0.79
N ASP A 76 -9.82 -0.48 0.53
CA ASP A 76 -10.39 0.26 -0.60
C ASP A 76 -10.07 1.74 -0.43
N CYS A 77 -9.77 2.42 -1.55
CA CYS A 77 -9.31 3.80 -1.56
C CYS A 77 -10.28 4.73 -0.81
N GLU A 78 -11.58 4.50 -1.01
CA GLU A 78 -12.68 5.29 -0.44
C GLU A 78 -12.88 5.12 1.07
N SER A 79 -12.33 4.06 1.67
CA SER A 79 -12.36 3.88 3.13
C SER A 79 -11.64 5.00 3.88
N CYS A 80 -10.68 5.66 3.22
CA CYS A 80 -9.88 6.74 3.78
C CYS A 80 -10.00 8.04 2.95
N HIS A 81 -10.12 7.94 1.63
CA HIS A 81 -10.22 9.09 0.74
C HIS A 81 -11.66 9.29 0.28
N THR A 82 -12.37 10.25 0.85
CA THR A 82 -13.72 10.62 0.38
C THR A 82 -13.65 11.66 -0.74
N GLY A 83 -14.50 11.55 -1.77
CA GLY A 83 -14.59 12.53 -2.86
C GLY A 83 -13.34 12.67 -3.74
N TRP A 84 -12.45 11.68 -3.72
CA TRP A 84 -11.14 11.69 -4.39
C TRP A 84 -11.20 11.64 -5.91
N GLN A 85 -12.32 11.21 -6.49
CA GLN A 85 -12.44 10.92 -7.92
C GLN A 85 -12.13 12.15 -8.78
N LYS A 86 -12.48 13.35 -8.30
CA LYS A 86 -12.27 14.61 -9.04
C LYS A 86 -10.82 15.09 -9.07
N THR A 87 -9.99 14.59 -8.16
CA THR A 87 -8.60 15.06 -7.97
C THR A 87 -7.59 13.92 -8.12
N PHE A 88 -8.05 12.73 -8.50
CA PHE A 88 -7.20 11.57 -8.62
C PHE A 88 -6.26 11.68 -9.81
N ASP A 89 -5.01 11.29 -9.59
CA ASP A 89 -3.98 11.20 -10.61
C ASP A 89 -3.44 9.77 -10.66
N HIS A 90 -3.68 9.08 -11.77
CA HIS A 90 -3.21 7.72 -12.01
C HIS A 90 -1.67 7.61 -11.99
N ALA A 91 -0.93 8.70 -12.21
CA ALA A 91 0.54 8.70 -12.08
C ALA A 91 0.98 8.33 -10.65
N ARG A 92 0.12 8.53 -9.65
CA ARG A 92 0.36 8.10 -8.26
C ARG A 92 0.39 6.58 -8.12
N THR A 93 -0.29 5.83 -8.98
CA THR A 93 -0.25 4.36 -9.00
C THR A 93 0.78 3.79 -9.98
N GLY A 94 1.47 4.65 -10.73
CA GLY A 94 2.55 4.26 -11.65
C GLY A 94 2.13 4.23 -13.12
N LEU A 95 0.94 4.72 -13.46
CA LEU A 95 0.46 4.82 -14.84
C LEU A 95 -0.01 6.24 -15.11
N ALA A 96 0.72 7.02 -15.88
CA ALA A 96 0.21 8.29 -16.36
C ALA A 96 -0.67 8.03 -17.59
N LEU A 97 -1.99 8.21 -17.45
CA LEU A 97 -2.92 8.03 -18.56
C LEU A 97 -2.64 9.05 -19.67
N ASP A 98 -2.88 8.64 -20.91
CA ASP A 98 -2.85 9.56 -22.04
C ASP A 98 -4.09 10.48 -22.04
N GLU A 99 -4.10 11.42 -22.98
CA GLU A 99 -5.17 12.42 -23.12
C GLU A 99 -6.55 11.81 -23.38
N GLN A 100 -6.64 10.66 -24.03
CA GLN A 100 -7.92 10.04 -24.36
C GLN A 100 -8.46 9.27 -23.15
N HIS A 101 -7.61 8.47 -22.51
CA HIS A 101 -8.02 7.62 -21.40
C HIS A 101 -8.24 8.38 -20.10
N ARG A 102 -7.63 9.56 -19.91
CA ARG A 102 -7.90 10.41 -18.73
C ARG A 102 -9.30 11.06 -18.76
N GLU A 103 -9.94 11.12 -19.92
CA GLU A 103 -11.25 11.77 -20.12
C GLU A 103 -12.41 10.78 -20.00
N ILE A 104 -12.12 9.47 -19.95
CA ILE A 104 -13.12 8.43 -19.79
C ILE A 104 -13.61 8.38 -18.34
N GLU A 105 -14.91 8.15 -18.16
CA GLU A 105 -15.52 7.95 -16.85
C GLU A 105 -14.88 6.79 -16.09
N CYS A 106 -14.66 6.99 -14.78
CA CYS A 106 -13.97 6.01 -13.92
C CYS A 106 -14.56 4.61 -14.02
N ALA A 107 -15.90 4.52 -14.06
CA ALA A 107 -16.64 3.26 -14.09
C ALA A 107 -16.52 2.50 -15.42
N SER A 108 -16.18 3.18 -16.51
CA SER A 108 -16.00 2.53 -17.82
C SER A 108 -14.71 1.70 -17.89
N CYS A 109 -13.75 1.97 -17.00
CA CYS A 109 -12.51 1.21 -16.87
C CYS A 109 -12.46 0.39 -15.57
N HIS A 110 -13.01 0.93 -14.48
CA HIS A 110 -13.11 0.27 -13.18
C HIS A 110 -14.55 -0.21 -12.94
N GLU A 111 -14.90 -1.29 -13.63
CA GLU A 111 -16.17 -2.00 -13.43
C GLU A 111 -16.37 -2.31 -11.93
N ASP A 112 -17.60 -2.09 -11.45
CA ASP A 112 -18.00 -2.22 -10.04
C ASP A 112 -17.17 -1.40 -9.03
N LYS A 113 -16.48 -0.35 -9.51
CA LYS A 113 -15.56 0.47 -8.69
C LYS A 113 -14.40 -0.35 -8.12
N THR A 114 -14.01 -1.42 -8.82
CA THR A 114 -12.87 -2.25 -8.42
C THR A 114 -11.56 -1.62 -8.91
N PHE A 115 -11.07 -0.58 -8.21
CA PHE A 115 -9.90 0.21 -8.62
C PHE A 115 -8.55 -0.54 -8.62
N ARG A 116 -8.52 -1.76 -8.09
CA ARG A 116 -7.34 -2.64 -8.08
C ARG A 116 -7.30 -3.61 -9.25
N ALA A 117 -8.45 -3.85 -9.88
CA ALA A 117 -8.53 -4.75 -11.01
C ALA A 117 -7.87 -4.10 -12.22
N LYS A 118 -7.21 -4.92 -13.03
CA LYS A 118 -6.72 -4.49 -14.34
C LYS A 118 -7.92 -4.43 -15.29
N PRO A 119 -8.07 -3.36 -16.09
CA PRO A 119 -9.15 -3.30 -17.08
C PRO A 119 -8.94 -4.32 -18.19
N VAL A 120 -10.04 -4.72 -18.82
CA VAL A 120 -10.03 -5.60 -19.99
C VAL A 120 -10.07 -4.74 -21.24
N CYS A 121 -8.98 -4.68 -21.99
CA CYS A 121 -8.86 -3.82 -23.17
C CYS A 121 -9.88 -4.17 -24.26
N ALA A 122 -10.17 -5.47 -24.41
CA ALA A 122 -11.13 -5.98 -25.40
C ALA A 122 -12.58 -5.54 -25.13
N SER A 123 -12.90 -5.02 -23.94
CA SER A 123 -14.23 -4.46 -23.66
C SER A 123 -14.49 -3.14 -24.40
N CYS A 124 -13.45 -2.48 -24.92
CA CYS A 124 -13.56 -1.23 -25.67
C CYS A 124 -12.84 -1.26 -27.04
N HIS A 125 -11.88 -2.17 -27.24
CA HIS A 125 -11.11 -2.29 -28.47
C HIS A 125 -11.38 -3.64 -29.16
N ASP A 126 -12.12 -3.59 -30.28
CA ASP A 126 -12.47 -4.76 -31.09
C ASP A 126 -11.38 -5.16 -32.09
N ASP A 127 -10.45 -4.25 -32.38
CA ASP A 127 -9.35 -4.49 -33.29
C ASP A 127 -8.11 -5.01 -32.55
N LYS A 128 -7.46 -6.04 -33.09
CA LYS A 128 -6.18 -6.57 -32.57
C LYS A 128 -5.02 -5.58 -32.68
N ALA A 129 -5.27 -4.30 -32.94
CA ALA A 129 -4.30 -3.21 -32.98
C ALA A 129 -3.74 -2.84 -31.59
N TRP A 130 -4.11 -3.60 -30.56
CA TRP A 130 -3.33 -3.76 -29.34
C TRP A 130 -2.04 -4.55 -29.65
N PRO A 131 -0.86 -3.91 -29.74
CA PRO A 131 -0.29 -3.20 -28.58
C PRO A 131 0.31 -1.80 -28.90
N ALA A 132 -0.09 -1.14 -29.99
CA ALA A 132 0.55 0.13 -30.40
C ALA A 132 0.24 1.30 -29.45
N GLN A 133 -0.92 1.30 -28.80
CA GLN A 133 -1.37 2.38 -27.91
C GLN A 133 -1.85 1.81 -26.57
N LYS A 134 -0.96 1.83 -25.57
CA LYS A 134 -1.35 1.56 -24.18
C LYS A 134 -2.11 2.78 -23.65
N PRO A 135 -3.03 2.61 -22.67
CA PRO A 135 -3.81 3.71 -22.06
C PRO A 135 -3.00 4.85 -21.40
N GLY A 136 -1.67 4.78 -21.48
CA GLY A 136 -0.76 5.63 -20.77
C GLY A 136 0.66 5.12 -20.79
N LYS A 137 1.54 5.91 -20.18
CA LYS A 137 2.95 5.56 -19.97
C LYS A 137 3.14 5.07 -18.55
N VAL A 138 3.82 3.93 -18.39
CA VAL A 138 4.28 3.48 -17.08
C VAL A 138 5.27 4.52 -16.59
N VAL A 139 4.89 5.23 -15.52
CA VAL A 139 5.80 6.15 -14.83
C VAL A 139 6.41 5.40 -13.67
N GLY A 140 7.72 5.54 -13.49
CA GLY A 140 8.41 4.89 -12.40
C GLY A 140 7.70 5.15 -11.07
N ARG A 141 7.80 4.22 -10.14
CA ARG A 141 7.41 4.47 -8.75
C ARG A 141 8.23 5.62 -8.11
N ASP A 142 9.16 6.22 -8.84
CA ASP A 142 9.92 7.42 -8.48
C ASP A 142 9.57 8.65 -9.36
N GLY A 143 8.71 8.47 -10.36
CA GLY A 143 8.45 9.43 -11.45
C GLY A 143 7.29 10.40 -11.24
N ALA A 144 6.41 10.19 -10.24
CA ALA A 144 5.56 11.31 -9.81
C ALA A 144 6.45 12.24 -8.99
N LYS A 145 6.96 13.27 -9.67
CA LYS A 145 7.67 14.38 -9.01
C LYS A 145 6.80 14.83 -7.84
N LYS A 146 7.47 15.07 -6.71
CA LYS A 146 6.89 15.63 -5.49
C LYS A 146 6.04 16.84 -5.89
N ALA A 147 4.72 16.69 -5.92
CA ALA A 147 3.84 17.85 -6.05
C ALA A 147 4.13 18.77 -4.83
N PRO A 148 4.23 20.09 -5.03
CA PRO A 148 4.53 21.03 -3.96
C PRO A 148 3.55 20.93 -2.80
#